data_AF-A0A2G9YIZ3-F1
#
_entry.id   AF-A0A2G9YIZ3-F1
#
_cell.length_a   1.000
_cell.length_b   1.000
_cell.length_c   1.000
_cell.angle_alpha   90.00
_cell.angle_beta   90.00
_cell.angle_gamma   90.00
#
_symmetry.space_group_name_H-M   'P 1'
#
loop_
_entity.id
_entity.type
_entity.pdbx_description
1 polymer ?
#
loop_
_entity_poly.entity_id
_entity_poly.type
_entity_poly.pdbx_seq_one_letter_code
_entity_poly.pdbx_strand_id
1 'polypeptide(L)' 'NPDVGEAREEMAAQYKGEDISIGYNARYLIDAVQSMDGESIKIELQEPLSPSLLLEAEEKGYKCVIMPMRV' A
#
# COMPACT_ATOMS: atom_id res chain seq x y z
N ASN A 1 -8.08 -19.87 -15.49
CA ASN A 1 -8.94 -19.08 -16.39
C ASN A 1 -8.38 -17.67 -16.37
N PRO A 2 -7.56 -17.26 -17.34
CA PRO A 2 -6.79 -16.00 -17.29
C PRO A 2 -7.58 -14.78 -17.79
N ASP A 3 -8.87 -14.91 -18.09
CA ASP A 3 -9.77 -13.80 -18.41
C ASP A 3 -10.30 -13.11 -17.14
N VAL A 4 -9.45 -12.93 -16.13
CA VAL A 4 -9.82 -12.19 -14.91
C VAL A 4 -9.67 -10.72 -15.25
N GLY A 5 -10.81 -10.05 -15.42
CA GLY A 5 -10.90 -8.66 -15.86
C GLY A 5 -9.97 -7.72 -15.10
N GLU A 6 -9.37 -6.80 -15.82
CA GLU A 6 -8.60 -5.70 -15.24
C GLU A 6 -9.53 -4.88 -14.33
N ALA A 7 -9.18 -4.82 -13.04
CA ALA A 7 -9.83 -3.94 -12.08
C ALA A 7 -8.92 -2.74 -11.85
N ARG A 8 -9.46 -1.54 -12.06
CA ARG A 8 -8.76 -0.29 -11.80
C ARG A 8 -9.65 0.59 -10.94
N GLU A 9 -9.12 0.98 -9.78
CA GLU A 9 -9.75 1.94 -8.89
C GLU A 9 -8.77 3.09 -8.63
N GLU A 10 -9.34 4.27 -8.43
CA GLU A 10 -8.59 5.48 -8.09
C GLU A 10 -9.09 6.00 -6.75
N MET A 11 -8.17 6.28 -5.84
CA MET A 11 -8.45 6.75 -4.49
C MET A 11 -7.76 8.08 -4.24
N ALA A 12 -8.44 8.98 -3.53
CA ALA A 12 -7.82 10.24 -3.13
C ALA A 12 -6.73 9.98 -2.09
N ALA A 13 -5.52 10.45 -2.37
CA ALA A 13 -4.37 10.35 -1.47
C ALA A 13 -3.63 11.69 -1.39
N GLN A 14 -3.06 12.00 -0.22
CA GLN A 14 -2.19 13.15 -0.06
C GLN A 14 -0.75 12.75 -0.38
N TYR A 15 -0.28 13.09 -1.57
CA TYR A 15 1.07 12.78 -2.03
C TYR A 15 1.73 14.03 -2.65
N LYS A 16 2.99 14.28 -2.28
CA LYS A 16 3.78 15.44 -2.73
C LYS A 16 5.12 15.05 -3.35
N GLY A 17 5.35 13.75 -3.58
CA GLY A 17 6.56 13.24 -4.22
C GLY A 17 6.45 13.23 -5.74
N GLU A 18 7.44 12.63 -6.39
CA GLU A 18 7.44 12.40 -7.84
C GLU A 18 6.53 11.23 -8.23
N ASP A 19 6.05 11.21 -9.46
CA ASP A 19 5.21 10.12 -9.96
C ASP A 19 5.94 8.77 -9.82
N ILE A 20 5.29 7.83 -9.14
CA ILE A 20 5.85 6.51 -8.83
C ILE A 20 4.83 5.42 -9.13
N SER A 21 5.32 4.29 -9.64
CA SER A 21 4.52 3.08 -9.87
C SER A 21 5.19 1.91 -9.17
N ILE A 22 4.44 1.23 -8.30
CA ILE A 22 4.92 0.11 -7.50
C ILE A 22 3.88 -1.00 -7.53
N GLY A 23 4.32 -2.23 -7.82
CA GLY A 23 3.50 -3.42 -7.71
C GLY A 23 3.62 -4.04 -6.32
N TYR A 24 2.49 -4.42 -5.72
CA TYR A 24 2.45 -5.18 -4.48
C TYR A 24 1.61 -6.44 -4.62
N ASN A 25 1.83 -7.40 -3.72
CA ASN A 25 0.86 -8.46 -3.53
C ASN A 25 -0.41 -7.87 -2.88
N ALA A 26 -1.51 -7.87 -3.62
CA ALA A 26 -2.79 -7.32 -3.14
C ALA A 26 -3.25 -7.96 -1.83
N ARG A 27 -2.99 -9.25 -1.61
CA ARG A 27 -3.36 -9.95 -0.38
C ARG A 27 -2.65 -9.36 0.85
N TYR A 28 -1.36 -9.04 0.72
CA TYR A 28 -0.60 -8.47 1.83
C TYR A 28 -1.05 -7.04 2.16
N LEU A 29 -1.44 -6.25 1.15
CA LEU A 29 -2.02 -4.93 1.38
C LEU A 29 -3.35 -5.05 2.15
N ILE A 30 -4.23 -5.95 1.73
CA ILE A 30 -5.52 -6.17 2.39
C ILE A 30 -5.32 -6.64 3.84
N ASP A 31 -4.46 -7.64 4.07
CA ASP A 31 -4.19 -8.19 5.41
C ASP A 31 -3.60 -7.12 6.35
N ALA A 32 -2.72 -6.27 5.84
CA ALA A 32 -2.12 -5.17 6.62
C ALA A 32 -3.15 -4.10 6.97
N VAL A 33 -3.99 -3.69 6.03
CA VAL A 33 -5.04 -2.68 6.26
C VAL A 33 -6.14 -3.19 7.18
N GLN A 34 -6.52 -4.47 7.09
CA GLN A 34 -7.51 -5.08 7.99
C GLN A 34 -7.04 -5.19 9.44
N SER A 35 -5.73 -5.12 9.66
CA SER A 35 -5.14 -5.13 11.01
C SER A 35 -5.09 -3.73 11.65
N MET A 36 -5.56 -2.71 10.93
CA MET A 36 -5.59 -1.31 11.35
C MET A 36 -7.04 -0.91 11.66
N ASP A 37 -7.25 -0.30 12.82
CA ASP A 37 -8.55 0.16 13.32
C ASP A 37 -8.80 1.65 13.03
N GLY A 38 -7.77 2.39 12.60
CA GLY A 38 -7.86 3.82 12.29
C GLY A 38 -8.60 4.16 10.99
N GLU A 39 -9.13 5.38 10.90
CA GLU A 39 -9.83 5.87 9.69
C GLU A 39 -8.88 6.16 8.50
N SER A 40 -7.58 6.30 8.77
CA SER A 40 -6.59 6.59 7.74
C SER A 40 -5.27 5.88 8.00
N ILE A 41 -4.60 5.56 6.89
CA ILE A 41 -3.29 4.91 6.87
C ILE A 41 -2.27 5.82 6.20
N LYS A 42 -1.02 5.69 6.58
CA LYS A 42 0.12 6.32 5.93
C LYS A 42 0.99 5.24 5.30
N ILE A 43 1.37 5.46 4.05
CA ILE A 43 2.32 4.59 3.34
C ILE A 43 3.59 5.40 3.10
N GLU A 44 4.71 4.94 3.64
CA GLU A 44 6.02 5.51 3.38
C GLU A 44 6.68 4.73 2.25
N LEU A 45 6.95 5.44 1.17
CA LEU A 45 7.48 4.92 -0.08
C LEU A 45 8.90 5.44 -0.30
N GLN A 46 9.73 4.61 -0.92
CA GLN A 46 11.06 4.97 -1.42
C GLN A 46 11.15 4.61 -2.90
N GLU A 47 12.15 3.83 -3.30
CA GLU A 47 12.30 3.33 -4.65
C GLU A 47 11.32 2.17 -4.93
N PRO A 48 10.90 1.94 -6.20
CA PRO A 48 9.90 0.92 -6.53
C PRO A 48 10.23 -0.52 -6.11
N LEU A 49 11.49 -0.83 -5.83
CA LEU A 49 11.92 -2.17 -5.38
C LEU A 49 12.32 -2.20 -3.89
N SER A 50 12.20 -1.07 -3.20
CA SER A 50 12.51 -0.96 -1.77
C SER A 50 11.29 -1.31 -0.92
N PRO A 51 11.51 -1.86 0.30
CA PRO A 51 10.43 -2.13 1.24
C PRO A 51 9.59 -0.87 1.49
N SER A 52 8.28 -1.05 1.58
CA SER A 52 7.34 0.02 1.91
C SER A 52 6.81 -0.19 3.32
N LEU A 53 6.67 0.91 4.07
CA LEU A 53 6.20 0.89 5.45
C LEU A 53 4.77 1.40 5.50
N LEU A 54 3.86 0.56 5.99
CA LEU A 54 2.46 0.89 6.22
C LEU A 54 2.27 1.15 7.71
N LEU A 55 1.63 2.27 8.02
CA LEU A 55 1.44 2.79 9.36
C LEU A 55 -0.01 3.23 9.52
N GLU A 56 -0.59 3.05 10.69
CA GLU A 56 -1.76 3.84 11.06
C GLU A 56 -1.38 5.32 11.20
N ALA A 57 -2.29 6.22 10.82
CA ALA A 57 -2.05 7.65 10.96
C ALA A 57 -2.00 8.10 12.44
N GLU A 58 -2.55 7.31 13.36
CA GLU A 58 -2.56 7.61 14.79
C GLU A 58 -1.32 7.07 15.52
N GLU A 59 -0.79 7.85 16.47
CA GLU A 59 0.55 7.71 17.07
C GLU A 59 0.85 6.38 17.81
N LYS A 60 -0.16 5.58 18.14
CA LYS A 60 -0.02 4.31 18.88
C LYS A 60 -0.30 3.07 18.04
N GLY A 61 -0.29 3.22 16.72
CA GLY A 61 -0.87 2.26 15.82
C GLY A 61 0.06 1.21 15.22
N TYR A 62 -0.57 0.20 14.64
CA TYR A 62 0.04 -0.95 13.96
C TYR A 62 1.00 -0.51 12.85
N LYS A 63 2.13 -1.23 12.71
CA LYS A 63 3.14 -1.00 11.66
C LYS A 63 3.43 -2.29 10.92
N CYS A 64 3.46 -2.23 9.60
CA CYS A 64 3.73 -3.39 8.76
C CYS A 64 4.68 -3.02 7.62
N VAL A 65 5.60 -3.92 7.31
CA VAL A 65 6.52 -3.78 6.17
C VAL A 65 6.07 -4.72 5.07
N ILE A 66 5.90 -4.18 3.86
CA ILE A 66 5.53 -4.96 2.68
C ILE A 66 6.61 -4.81 1.62
N MET A 67 7.00 -5.94 1.03
CA MET A 67 7.96 -5.98 -0.07
C MET A 67 7.23 -5.79 -1.41
N PRO A 68 7.73 -4.89 -2.28
CA PRO A 68 7.19 -4.75 -3.62
C PRO A 68 7.54 -5.96 -4.49
N MET A 69 6.75 -6.14 -5.54
CA MET A 69 6.93 -7.16 -6.56
C MET A 69 7.10 -6.48 -7.92
N ARG A 70 7.91 -7.09 -8.79
CA ARG A 70 7.92 -6.70 -10.20
C ARG A 70 6.62 -7.18 -10.83
N VAL A 71 5.85 -6.23 -11.35
CA VAL A 71 4.65 -6.43 -12.17
C VAL A 71 4.96 -6.17 -13.63
#